data_AF-A0A1S1J8X8-F1
#
_entry.id   AF-A0A1S1J8X8-F1
#
_cell.length_a   1.000
_cell.length_b   1.000
_cell.length_c   1.000
_cell.angle_alpha   90.00
_cell.angle_beta   90.00
_cell.angle_gamma   90.00
#
_symmetry.space_group_name_H-M   'P 1'
#
loop_
_entity.id
_entity.type
_entity.pdbx_description
1 polymer ?
#
loop_
_entity_poly.entity_id
_entity_poly.type
_entity_poly.pdbx_seq_one_letter_code
_entity_poly.pdbx_strand_id
1 'polypeptide(L)'
;MNGVCYETVAYVQYLLHPTKISLREMETITGKHWVEKFTTQREWTGETIPAGTAIGFYRINSSGFFHFALGAGGTQIRAVNGLTLGASWTFEVNLPSVLGPRNEDGTYNYDNSKIRVYLMYL
;
A
#
# COMPACT_ATOMS: atom_id res chain seq x y z
N MET A 1 -2.07 6.69 -16.53
CA MET A 1 -3.17 6.94 -15.59
C MET A 1 -2.54 7.08 -14.21
N ASN A 2 -2.70 8.25 -13.62
CA ASN A 2 -1.91 8.75 -12.50
C ASN A 2 -2.56 8.37 -11.16
N GLY A 3 -1.74 8.00 -10.18
CA GLY A 3 -2.00 8.36 -8.79
C GLY A 3 -3.02 7.54 -8.01
N VAL A 4 -4.26 7.38 -8.46
CA VAL A 4 -5.47 7.22 -7.60
C VAL A 4 -5.32 6.34 -6.35
N CYS A 5 -4.58 5.23 -6.41
CA CYS A 5 -4.29 4.40 -5.24
C CYS A 5 -3.59 5.16 -4.08
N TYR A 6 -2.64 6.05 -4.39
CA TYR A 6 -1.91 6.85 -3.40
C TYR A 6 -2.86 7.80 -2.68
N GLU A 7 -3.67 8.56 -3.43
CA GLU A 7 -4.66 9.49 -2.89
C GLU A 7 -5.74 8.78 -2.10
N THR A 8 -6.18 7.58 -2.54
CA THR A 8 -7.20 6.81 -1.82
C THR A 8 -6.71 6.43 -0.42
N VAL A 9 -5.48 5.93 -0.31
CA VAL A 9 -4.88 5.62 0.99
C VAL A 9 -4.66 6.88 1.80
N ALA A 10 -4.13 7.95 1.19
CA ALA A 10 -3.91 9.22 1.86
C ALA A 10 -5.21 9.82 2.43
N TYR A 11 -6.32 9.74 1.70
CA TYR A 11 -7.62 10.21 2.15
C TYR A 11 -8.12 9.43 3.37
N VAL A 12 -7.99 8.10 3.37
CA VAL A 12 -8.36 7.31 4.56
C VAL A 12 -7.44 7.63 5.73
N GLN A 13 -6.13 7.77 5.51
CA GLN A 13 -5.18 8.17 6.54
C GLN A 13 -5.49 9.55 7.11
N TYR A 14 -5.96 10.49 6.28
CA TYR A 14 -6.44 11.80 6.71
C TYR A 14 -7.65 11.70 7.65
N LEU A 15 -8.62 10.84 7.31
CA LEU A 15 -9.79 10.61 8.16
C LEU A 15 -9.44 9.94 9.49
N LEU A 16 -8.51 8.98 9.48
CA LEU A 16 -8.06 8.27 10.69
C LEU A 16 -7.13 9.11 11.57
N HIS A 17 -6.36 10.02 10.96
CA HIS A 17 -5.32 10.81 11.62
C HIS A 17 -5.37 12.29 11.19
N PRO A 18 -6.46 13.01 11.50
CA PRO A 18 -6.68 14.38 11.01
C PRO A 18 -5.67 15.41 11.52
N THR A 19 -4.84 15.05 12.50
CA THR A 19 -3.74 15.88 13.01
C THR A 19 -2.40 15.65 12.30
N LYS A 20 -2.30 14.62 11.45
CA LYS A 20 -1.06 14.19 10.78
C LYS A 20 -1.02 14.52 9.28
N ILE A 21 -2.20 14.63 8.67
CA ILE A 21 -2.40 15.12 7.31
C ILE A 21 -3.37 16.29 7.40
N SER A 22 -2.99 17.42 6.83
CA SER A 22 -3.83 18.61 6.72
C SER A 22 -4.66 18.60 5.44
N LEU A 23 -5.76 19.36 5.42
CA LEU A 23 -6.56 19.56 4.20
C LEU A 23 -5.71 20.12 3.05
N ARG A 24 -4.80 21.06 3.34
CA ARG A 24 -3.89 21.62 2.34
C ARG A 24 -2.99 20.56 1.72
N GLU A 25 -2.49 19.60 2.50
CA GLU A 25 -1.70 18.48 1.96
C GLU A 25 -2.56 17.57 1.06
N MET A 26 -3.82 17.32 1.43
CA MET A 26 -4.76 16.59 0.57
C MET A 26 -5.00 17.28 -0.78
N GLU A 27 -4.95 18.61 -0.81
CA GLU A 27 -5.14 19.42 -2.03
C GLU A 27 -3.87 19.54 -2.89
N THR A 28 -2.68 19.31 -2.31
CA THR A 28 -1.39 19.66 -2.96
C THR A 28 -0.52 18.46 -3.26
N ILE A 29 -0.54 17.40 -2.45
CA ILE A 29 0.28 16.20 -2.66
C ILE A 29 -0.46 15.27 -3.62
N THR A 30 0.24 14.80 -4.65
CA THR A 30 -0.34 13.93 -5.68
C THR A 30 0.54 12.73 -6.00
N GLY A 31 -0.11 11.62 -6.32
CA GLY A 31 0.48 10.34 -6.70
C GLY A 31 1.57 9.88 -5.74
N LYS A 32 2.70 9.45 -6.31
CA LYS A 32 3.82 8.87 -5.56
C LYS A 32 4.42 9.81 -4.50
N HIS A 33 4.17 11.12 -4.56
CA HIS A 33 4.67 12.05 -3.55
C HIS A 33 4.05 11.79 -2.17
N TRP A 34 2.90 11.11 -2.11
CA TRP A 34 2.34 10.64 -0.84
C TRP A 34 3.26 9.71 -0.06
N VAL A 35 4.21 9.02 -0.71
CA VAL A 35 5.21 8.18 -0.02
C VAL A 35 5.98 8.98 1.04
N GLU A 36 6.27 10.26 0.78
CA GLU A 36 7.06 11.12 1.67
C GLU A 36 6.35 11.41 3.01
N LYS A 37 5.03 11.23 3.06
CA LYS A 37 4.24 11.39 4.30
C LYS A 37 4.35 10.20 5.24
N PHE A 38 4.80 9.04 4.76
CA PHE A 38 4.94 7.84 5.56
C PHE A 38 6.37 7.71 6.06
N THR A 39 6.64 8.33 7.22
CA THR A 39 7.98 8.46 7.80
C THR A 39 8.53 7.14 8.35
N THR A 40 7.65 6.19 8.67
CA THR A 40 8.04 4.86 9.17
C THR A 40 7.53 3.78 8.23
N GLN A 41 8.42 2.87 7.84
CA GLN A 41 8.12 1.76 6.95
C GLN A 41 8.70 0.48 7.53
N ARG A 42 7.86 -0.55 7.67
CA ARG A 42 8.26 -1.88 8.13
C ARG A 42 7.91 -2.90 7.07
N GLU A 43 8.87 -3.74 6.69
CA GLU A 43 8.59 -4.81 5.73
C GLU A 43 7.59 -5.80 6.31
N TRP A 44 6.59 -6.16 5.50
CA TRP A 44 5.57 -7.14 5.84
C TRP A 44 6.02 -8.54 5.43
N THR A 45 5.99 -9.46 6.38
CA THR A 45 6.54 -10.82 6.29
C THR A 45 5.49 -11.92 6.34
N GLY A 46 4.22 -11.56 6.19
CA GLY A 46 3.09 -12.49 6.21
C GLY A 46 2.25 -12.44 7.49
N GLU A 47 2.62 -11.58 8.45
CA GLU A 47 1.91 -11.43 9.71
C GLU A 47 0.55 -10.70 9.58
N THR A 48 -0.26 -10.71 10.64
CA THR A 48 -1.53 -9.97 10.67
C THR A 48 -1.32 -8.45 10.54
N ILE A 49 -2.08 -7.84 9.64
CA ILE A 49 -2.13 -6.41 9.35
C ILE A 49 -3.32 -5.79 10.11
N PRO A 50 -3.09 -4.78 10.97
CA PRO A 50 -4.17 -4.02 11.58
C PRO A 50 -5.01 -3.29 10.52
N ALA A 51 -6.32 -3.27 10.70
CA ALA A 51 -7.22 -2.51 9.83
C ALA A 51 -6.87 -1.02 9.84
N GLY A 52 -6.92 -0.37 8.66
CA GLY A 52 -6.50 1.02 8.49
C GLY A 52 -4.99 1.22 8.31
N THR A 53 -4.16 0.17 8.33
CA THR A 53 -2.73 0.31 8.06
C THR A 53 -2.51 0.66 6.58
N ALA A 54 -1.73 1.69 6.28
CA ALA A 54 -1.30 1.98 4.92
C ALA A 54 -0.26 0.95 4.45
N ILE A 55 -0.41 0.47 3.22
CA ILE A 55 0.45 -0.58 2.64
C ILE A 55 1.05 -0.06 1.34
N GLY A 56 2.36 -0.17 1.21
CA GLY A 56 3.11 0.19 0.02
C GLY A 56 3.72 -1.03 -0.66
N PHE A 57 3.50 -1.16 -1.96
CA PHE A 57 4.13 -2.18 -2.80
C PHE A 57 5.33 -1.57 -3.50
N TYR A 58 6.52 -2.05 -3.16
CA TYR A 58 7.80 -1.59 -3.69
C TYR A 58 8.32 -2.59 -4.70
N ARG A 59 8.62 -2.14 -5.91
CA ARG A 59 9.15 -2.99 -6.98
C ARG A 59 10.67 -2.85 -7.05
N ILE A 60 11.37 -3.98 -7.03
CA ILE A 60 12.83 -4.04 -6.90
C ILE A 60 13.53 -3.51 -8.16
N ASN A 61 13.07 -3.89 -9.36
CA ASN A 61 13.74 -3.49 -10.60
C ASN A 61 13.60 -1.99 -10.93
N SER A 62 12.52 -1.35 -10.48
CA SER A 62 12.29 0.09 -10.64
C SER A 62 12.66 0.91 -9.40
N SER A 63 13.16 0.25 -8.35
CA SER A 63 13.54 0.85 -7.07
C SER A 63 12.52 1.85 -6.53
N GLY A 64 11.24 1.50 -6.53
CA GLY A 64 10.20 2.45 -6.14
C GLY A 64 8.86 1.82 -5.77
N PHE A 65 8.10 2.56 -4.95
CA PHE A 65 6.70 2.26 -4.71
C PHE A 65 5.90 2.48 -5.99
N PHE A 66 5.09 1.50 -6.35
CA PHE A 66 4.26 1.55 -7.56
C PHE A 66 2.77 1.46 -7.28
N HIS A 67 2.37 1.00 -6.10
CA HIS A 67 0.97 0.85 -5.72
C HIS A 67 0.80 0.95 -4.20
N PHE A 68 -0.30 1.56 -3.76
CA PHE A 68 -0.70 1.71 -2.36
C PHE A 68 -2.06 1.04 -2.10
N ALA A 69 -2.21 0.44 -0.93
CA ALA A 69 -3.45 -0.17 -0.45
C ALA A 69 -3.69 0.12 1.03
N LEU A 70 -4.89 -0.18 1.50
CA LEU A 70 -5.26 -0.11 2.91
C LEU A 70 -5.47 -1.51 3.47
N GLY A 71 -4.91 -1.81 4.64
CA GLY A 71 -5.20 -3.03 5.38
C GLY A 71 -6.67 -3.06 5.83
N ALA A 72 -7.36 -4.17 5.55
CA ALA A 72 -8.73 -4.40 5.99
C ALA A 72 -8.82 -5.27 7.27
N GLY A 73 -7.67 -5.65 7.83
CA GLY A 73 -7.56 -6.60 8.95
C GLY A 73 -7.08 -7.99 8.49
N GLY A 74 -6.45 -8.76 9.39
CA GLY A 74 -5.94 -10.08 9.03
C GLY A 74 -4.83 -9.97 7.98
N THR A 75 -4.97 -10.64 6.84
CA THR A 75 -4.06 -10.49 5.68
C THR A 75 -4.75 -9.87 4.46
N GLN A 76 -5.87 -9.20 4.71
CA GLN A 76 -6.75 -8.61 3.71
C GLN A 76 -6.38 -7.15 3.44
N ILE A 77 -6.54 -6.73 2.19
CA ILE A 77 -6.36 -5.34 1.77
C ILE A 77 -7.54 -4.85 0.93
N ARG A 78 -7.72 -3.53 0.86
CA ARG A 78 -8.56 -2.84 -0.12
C ARG A 78 -7.71 -1.85 -0.89
N ALA A 79 -7.91 -1.78 -2.20
CA ALA A 79 -7.16 -0.89 -3.07
C ALA A 79 -7.99 -0.52 -4.30
N VAL A 80 -7.44 0.38 -5.11
CA VAL A 80 -7.98 0.75 -6.42
C VAL A 80 -6.84 0.74 -7.44
N ASN A 81 -7.12 0.36 -8.69
CA ASN A 81 -6.14 0.36 -9.78
C ASN A 81 -4.89 -0.52 -9.52
N GLY A 82 -4.98 -1.51 -8.63
CA GLY A 82 -3.89 -2.41 -8.25
C GLY A 82 -3.85 -3.74 -9.02
N LEU A 83 -4.69 -3.93 -10.03
CA LEU A 83 -4.89 -5.24 -10.71
C LEU A 83 -5.21 -6.34 -9.68
N THR A 84 -4.39 -7.38 -9.59
CA THR A 84 -4.57 -8.47 -8.63
C THR A 84 -4.27 -8.04 -7.19
N LEU A 85 -3.60 -6.91 -6.95
CA LEU A 85 -3.46 -6.28 -5.63
C LEU A 85 -4.68 -5.41 -5.25
N GLY A 86 -5.76 -5.47 -6.03
CA GLY A 86 -7.02 -4.78 -5.76
C GLY A 86 -7.34 -3.75 -6.84
N ALA A 87 -8.18 -4.14 -7.79
CA ALA A 87 -8.60 -3.26 -8.88
C ALA A 87 -9.74 -2.30 -8.47
N SER A 88 -10.61 -2.73 -7.55
CA SER A 88 -11.77 -1.97 -7.08
C SER A 88 -11.89 -2.01 -5.57
N TRP A 89 -12.21 -0.87 -4.95
CA TRP A 89 -12.35 -0.74 -3.50
C TRP A 89 -13.36 -1.72 -2.87
N THR A 90 -14.36 -2.13 -3.65
CA THR A 90 -15.50 -2.95 -3.23
C THR A 90 -15.11 -4.29 -2.63
N PHE A 91 -14.05 -4.93 -3.13
CA PHE A 91 -13.68 -6.28 -2.73
C PHE A 91 -12.32 -6.29 -2.05
N GLU A 92 -12.22 -7.09 -0.99
CA GLU A 92 -10.96 -7.35 -0.32
C GLU A 92 -10.12 -8.35 -1.10
N VAL A 93 -8.80 -8.15 -1.03
CA VAL A 93 -7.80 -9.06 -1.59
C VAL A 93 -6.99 -9.68 -0.46
N ASN A 94 -6.85 -11.00 -0.49
CA ASN A 94 -5.98 -11.73 0.41
C ASN A 94 -4.53 -11.75 -0.12
N LEU A 95 -3.59 -11.14 0.60
CA LEU A 95 -2.21 -11.03 0.14
C LEU A 95 -1.53 -12.39 -0.06
N PRO A 96 -1.59 -13.36 0.88
CA PRO A 96 -1.02 -14.69 0.66
C PRO A 96 -1.54 -15.39 -0.59
N SER A 97 -2.83 -15.21 -0.92
CA SER A 97 -3.45 -15.82 -2.10
C SER A 97 -2.93 -15.23 -3.42
N VAL A 98 -2.52 -13.96 -3.43
CA VAL A 98 -2.04 -13.26 -4.64
C VAL A 98 -0.53 -13.32 -4.78
N LEU A 99 0.20 -13.21 -3.67
CA LEU A 99 1.67 -13.13 -3.65
C LEU A 99 2.33 -14.50 -3.53
N GLY A 100 1.61 -15.51 -3.05
CA GLY A 100 2.17 -16.82 -2.76
C GLY A 100 3.22 -16.77 -1.62
N PRO A 101 4.08 -17.80 -1.53
CA PRO A 101 5.11 -17.86 -0.50
C PRO A 101 6.17 -16.77 -0.70
N ARG A 102 6.67 -16.24 0.41
CA ARG A 102 7.79 -15.29 0.41
C ARG A 102 9.07 -16.01 -0.03
N ASN A 103 9.84 -15.38 -0.92
CA ASN A 103 11.13 -15.87 -1.37
C ASN A 103 12.17 -15.78 -0.23
N GLU A 104 13.24 -16.57 -0.32
CA GLU A 104 14.35 -16.56 0.65
C GLU A 104 15.05 -15.19 0.74
N ASP A 105 15.13 -14.45 -0.37
CA ASP A 105 15.67 -13.09 -0.44
C ASP A 105 14.73 -12.01 0.15
N GLY A 106 13.59 -12.44 0.66
CA GLY A 106 12.57 -11.64 1.30
C GLY A 106 11.56 -10.96 0.39
N THR A 107 11.64 -11.20 -0.92
CA THR A 107 10.70 -10.64 -1.88
C THR A 107 9.47 -11.54 -2.09
N TYR A 108 8.47 -11.01 -2.80
CA TYR A 108 7.36 -11.78 -3.37
C TYR A 108 7.41 -11.69 -4.89
N ASN A 109 6.99 -12.76 -5.57
CA ASN A 109 6.88 -12.77 -7.02
C ASN A 109 5.55 -12.14 -7.42
N TYR A 110 5.58 -11.12 -8.27
CA TYR A 110 4.40 -10.41 -8.72
C TYR A 110 4.62 -9.80 -10.10
N ASP A 111 3.71 -10.06 -11.04
CA ASP A 111 3.70 -9.43 -12.38
C ASP A 111 5.07 -9.52 -13.09
N ASN A 112 5.60 -10.76 -13.18
CA ASN A 112 6.91 -11.06 -13.75
C ASN A 112 8.10 -10.28 -13.13
N SER A 113 7.93 -9.81 -11.89
CA SER A 113 8.93 -9.06 -11.14
C SER A 113 8.99 -9.51 -9.68
N LYS A 114 9.93 -8.94 -8.93
CA LYS A 114 10.06 -9.09 -7.48
C LYS A 114 9.63 -7.81 -6.79
N ILE A 115 8.84 -7.96 -5.74
CA ILE A 115 8.37 -6.84 -4.93
C ILE A 115 8.62 -7.08 -3.44
N ARG A 116 8.64 -6.01 -2.66
CA ARG A 116 8.51 -6.03 -1.21
C ARG A 116 7.24 -5.30 -0.82
N VAL A 117 6.65 -5.72 0.29
CA VAL A 117 5.44 -5.11 0.85
C VAL A 117 5.83 -4.40 2.13
N TYR A 118 5.39 -3.17 2.30
CA TYR A 118 5.70 -2.36 3.48
C TYR A 118 4.41 -1.93 4.18
N LEU A 119 4.36 -2.11 5.49
CA LEU A 119 3.42 -1.40 6.35
C LEU A 119 3.97 -0.01 6.63
N MET A 120 3.17 1.01 6.36
CA MET A 120 3.58 2.40 6.33
C MET A 120 2.81 3.21 7.37
N TYR A 121 3.51 4.10 8.07
CA TYR A 121 2.95 4.92 9.15
C TYR A 121 3.38 6.38 8.99
N LEU A 122 2.47 7.30 9.34
CA LEU A 122 2.64 8.76 9.24
C LEU A 122 3.64 9.31 10.27
#